data_AF-A0A1Y4HBY2-F1
#
_entry.id   AF-A0A1Y4HBY2-F1
#
_cell.length_a   1.000
_cell.length_b   1.000
_cell.length_c   1.000
_cell.angle_alpha   90.00
_cell.angle_beta   90.00
_cell.angle_gamma   90.00
#
_symmetry.space_group_name_H-M   'P 1'
#
loop_
_entity.id
_entity.type
_entity.pdbx_description
1 polymer ?
#
loop_
_entity_poly.entity_id
_entity_poly.type
_entity_poly.pdbx_seq_one_letter_code
_entity_poly.pdbx_strand_id
1 'polypeptide(L)' 'MNEYTLKKVKVALGILAALVCIALVIIGHSMGFMSDMTQGIIGLGVQLLGLAGILVLLYLYNKPYTK' A
#
# COMPACT_ATOMS: atom_id res chain seq x y z
N MET A 1 18.07 -21.65 0.67
CA MET A 1 16.64 -21.61 1.07
C MET A 1 15.81 -22.18 -0.06
N ASN A 2 14.93 -23.15 0.23
CA ASN A 2 14.13 -23.86 -0.76
C ASN A 2 13.29 -22.86 -1.59
N GLU A 3 13.24 -23.00 -2.93
CA GLU A 3 12.57 -22.05 -3.84
C GLU A 3 11.08 -21.82 -3.47
N TYR A 4 10.46 -22.85 -2.90
CA TYR A 4 9.10 -22.82 -2.36
C TYR A 4 8.94 -21.86 -1.17
N THR A 5 9.95 -21.77 -0.31
CA THR A 5 9.94 -20.87 0.86
C THR A 5 10.07 -19.41 0.41
N LEU A 6 10.91 -19.13 -0.60
CA LEU A 6 11.06 -17.79 -1.15
C LEU A 6 9.78 -17.28 -1.82
N LYS A 7 9.06 -18.16 -2.55
CA LYS A 7 7.76 -17.82 -3.12
C LYS A 7 6.72 -17.50 -2.04
N LYS A 8 6.62 -18.33 -0.99
CA LYS A 8 5.68 -18.07 0.12
C LYS A 8 5.99 -16.76 0.84
N VAL A 9 7.27 -16.45 1.07
CA VAL A 9 7.68 -15.20 1.72
C VAL A 9 7.35 -13.99 0.85
N LYS A 10 7.59 -14.04 -0.47
CA LYS A 10 7.21 -12.94 -1.39
C LYS A 10 5.70 -12.68 -1.40
N VAL A 11 4.90 -13.74 -1.41
CA VAL A 11 3.42 -13.62 -1.34
C VAL A 11 2.99 -13.02 0.00
N ALA A 12 3.53 -13.52 1.11
CA ALA A 12 3.24 -13.00 2.44
C ALA A 12 3.63 -11.52 2.57
N LEU A 13 4.79 -11.13 2.03
CA LEU A 13 5.25 -9.75 2.03
C LEU A 13 4.34 -8.84 1.20
N GLY A 14 3.86 -9.32 0.04
CA GLY A 14 2.91 -8.59 -0.80
C GLY A 14 1.56 -8.37 -0.11
N ILE A 15 1.05 -9.39 0.59
CA ILE A 15 -0.20 -9.28 1.37
C ILE A 15 -0.02 -8.29 2.53
N LEU A 16 1.11 -8.35 3.23
CA LEU A 16 1.42 -7.44 4.32
C LEU A 16 1.51 -5.99 3.81
N ALA A 17 2.20 -5.77 2.69
CA ALA A 17 2.32 -4.45 2.08
C ALA A 17 0.95 -3.90 1.63
N ALA A 18 0.07 -4.75 1.08
CA ALA A 18 -1.29 -4.37 0.70
C ALA A 18 -2.11 -3.95 1.93
N LEU A 19 -2.05 -4.71 3.03
CA LEU A 19 -2.73 -4.38 4.29
C LEU A 19 -2.26 -3.04 4.86
N VAL A 20 -0.95 -2.78 4.85
CA VAL A 20 -0.38 -1.51 5.32
C VAL A 20 -0.84 -0.34 4.45
N CYS A 21 -0.87 -0.50 3.12
CA CYS A 21 -1.35 0.55 2.22
C CYS A 21 -2.84 0.85 2.44
N ILE A 22 -3.67 -0.18 2.64
CA ILE A 22 -5.09 -0.02 2.95
C ILE A 22 -5.26 0.72 4.29
N ALA A 23 -4.51 0.33 5.33
CA ALA A 23 -4.54 1.00 6.63
C ALA A 23 -4.15 2.48 6.50
N LEU A 24 -3.11 2.81 5.72
CA LEU A 24 -2.71 4.19 5.44
C LEU A 24 -3.84 4.99 4.76
N VAL A 25 -4.53 4.41 3.78
CA VAL A 25 -5.68 5.06 3.11
C VAL A 25 -6.80 5.37 4.11
N ILE A 26 -7.13 4.43 5.00
CA ILE A 26 -8.17 4.60 6.03
C ILE A 26 -7.77 5.71 7.02
N ILE A 27 -6.52 5.71 7.47
CA ILE A 27 -5.99 6.70 8.42
C ILE A 27 -5.97 8.10 7.77
N GLY A 28 -5.49 8.21 6.54
CA GLY A 28 -5.48 9.47 5.80
C GLY A 28 -6.88 10.03 5.59
N HIS A 29 -7.85 9.17 5.27
CA HIS A 29 -9.26 9.58 5.13
C HIS A 29 -9.87 10.03 6.46
N SER A 30 -9.55 9.35 7.57
CA SER A 30 -9.98 9.73 8.92
C SER A 30 -9.42 11.09 9.35
N MET A 31 -8.14 11.35 9.09
CA MET A 31 -7.50 12.65 9.37
C MET A 31 -8.03 13.78 8.48
N GLY A 32 -8.44 13.46 7.25
CA GLY A 32 -9.03 14.40 6.30
C GLY A 32 -10.35 15.02 6.73
N PHE A 33 -11.09 14.34 7.62
CA PHE A 33 -12.38 14.81 8.16
C PHE A 33 -12.25 15.73 9.38
N MET A 34 -11.04 15.90 9.93
CA MET A 34 -10.81 16.83 11.05
C MET A 34 -10.77 18.27 10.52
N SER A 35 -11.37 19.20 11.26
CA SER A 35 -11.60 20.60 10.87
C SER A 35 -10.33 21.45 10.64
N ASP A 36 -9.16 20.86 10.81
CA ASP A 36 -7.87 21.51 10.63
C ASP A 36 -7.36 21.31 9.20
N MET A 37 -7.27 22.41 8.43
CA MET A 37 -6.83 22.40 7.03
C MET A 37 -5.47 21.71 6.85
N THR A 38 -4.58 21.86 7.83
CA THR A 38 -3.27 21.19 7.89
C THR A 38 -3.39 19.68 8.01
N GLN A 39 -4.30 19.17 8.85
CA GLN A 39 -4.58 17.73 8.96
C GLN A 39 -5.28 17.20 7.72
N GLY A 40 -6.14 18.02 7.09
CA GLY A 40 -6.74 17.74 5.78
C GLY A 40 -5.70 17.46 4.70
N ILE A 41 -4.70 18.33 4.57
CA ILE A 41 -3.61 18.20 3.58
C ILE A 41 -2.74 16.97 3.88
N ILE A 42 -2.40 16.74 5.15
CA ILE A 42 -1.63 15.56 5.57
C ILE A 42 -2.42 14.28 5.27
N GLY A 43 -3.71 14.24 5.59
CA GLY A 43 -4.60 13.11 5.33
C GLY A 43 -4.68 12.78 3.84
N LEU A 44 -4.79 13.80 2.98
CA LEU A 44 -4.75 13.67 1.52
C LEU A 44 -3.41 13.11 1.03
N GLY A 45 -2.29 13.62 1.56
CA GLY A 45 -0.96 13.13 1.24
C GLY A 45 -0.79 11.65 1.58
N VAL A 46 -1.20 11.25 2.79
CA VAL A 46 -1.17 9.86 3.26
C VAL A 46 -2.07 8.95 2.41
N GLN A 47 -3.25 9.44 2.01
CA GLN A 47 -4.19 8.71 1.17
C GLN A 47 -3.61 8.44 -0.23
N LEU A 48 -3.00 9.46 -0.85
CA LEU A 48 -2.32 9.33 -2.14
C LEU A 48 -1.10 8.39 -2.06
N LEU A 49 -0.37 8.41 -0.93
CA LEU A 49 0.77 7.51 -0.69
C LEU A 49 0.33 6.06 -0.59
N GLY A 50 -0.76 5.79 0.15
CA GLY A 50 -1.35 4.46 0.25
C GLY A 50 -1.89 3.97 -1.10
N LEU A 51 -2.55 4.85 -1.87
CA LEU A 51 -3.04 4.52 -3.21
C LEU A 51 -1.90 4.22 -4.19
N ALA A 52 -0.84 5.03 -4.17
CA ALA A 52 0.36 4.82 -4.97
C ALA A 52 1.05 3.49 -4.61
N GLY A 53 1.11 3.14 -3.33
CA GLY A 53 1.63 1.84 -2.86
C GLY A 53 0.84 0.65 -3.42
N ILE A 54 -0.50 0.74 -3.43
CA ILE A 54 -1.37 -0.29 -4.03
C ILE A 54 -1.13 -0.38 -5.54
N LEU A 55 -1.01 0.75 -6.23
CA LEU A 55 -0.72 0.81 -7.67
C LEU A 55 0.64 0.18 -8.02
N VAL A 56 1.67 0.41 -7.21
CA VAL A 56 2.99 -0.22 -7.39
C VAL A 56 2.91 -1.72 -7.15
N LEU A 57 2.19 -2.17 -6.11
CA LEU A 57 1.99 -3.59 -5.86
C LEU A 57 1.23 -4.27 -7.01
N LEU A 58 0.16 -3.64 -7.50
CA LEU A 58 -0.56 -4.08 -8.69
C LEU A 58 0.34 -4.07 -9.92
N TYR A 59 1.16 -3.05 -10.13
CA TYR A 59 2.10 -3.00 -11.25
C TYR A 59 3.14 -4.13 -11.17
N LEU A 60 3.67 -4.44 -9.98
CA LEU A 60 4.63 -5.53 -9.79
C LEU A 60 3.99 -6.91 -9.93
N TYR A 61 2.74 -7.08 -9.51
CA TYR A 61 1.98 -8.33 -9.68
C TYR A 61 1.43 -8.51 -11.09
N ASN A 62 1.07 -7.42 -11.76
CA ASN A 62 0.50 -7.40 -13.11
C ASN A 62 1.58 -7.31 -14.19
N LYS A 63 2.83 -6.95 -13.84
CA LYS A 63 3.95 -7.20 -14.75
C LYS A 63 3.94 -8.71 -14.99
N PRO A 64 3.74 -9.19 -16.23
CA PRO A 64 4.08 -10.57 -16.52
C PRO A 64 5.52 -10.73 -16.04
N TYR A 65 5.84 -11.89 -15.45
CA TYR A 65 7.22 -12.30 -15.24
C TYR A 65 7.91 -12.35 -16.62
N THR A 66 8.20 -11.19 -17.21
CA THR A 66 9.07 -11.05 -18.37
C THR A 66 10.43 -11.43 -17.83
N LYS A 67 10.81 -12.64 -18.21
CA LYS A 67 12.07 -13.33 -17.93
C LYS A 67 13.27 -12.39 -18.03
#